data_AF-A0A537J1T2-F1
#
_entry.id   AF-A0A537J1T2-F1
#
_cell.length_a   1.000
_cell.length_b   1.000
_cell.length_c   1.000
_cell.angle_alpha   90.00
_cell.angle_beta   90.00
_cell.angle_gamma   90.00
#
_symmetry.space_group_name_H-M   'P 1'
#
loop_
_entity.id
_entity.type
_entity.pdbx_description
1 polymer ?
#
loop_
_entity_poly.entity_id
_entity_poly.type
_entity_poly.pdbx_seq_one_letter_code
_entity_poly.pdbx_strand_id
1 'polypeptide(L)'
;MGVREAVQPAFNLIWGTVQKNVEAMPDEGFEFKPQGLETRAFREIAVHMANVCMTFGENVGRSAWERFIAFPPDKHTQKAPILAALRQGGAGFLAG
;
A
#
# COMPACT_ATOMS: atom_id res chain seq x y z
N MET A 1 26.45 0.74 1.99
CA MET A 1 25.06 1.02 1.55
C MET A 1 24.16 0.66 2.72
N GLY A 2 23.33 1.58 3.18
CA GLY A 2 22.33 1.25 4.20
C GLY A 2 21.23 0.39 3.58
N VAL A 3 20.47 -0.29 4.45
CA VAL A 3 19.34 -1.13 4.03
C VAL A 3 18.32 -0.33 3.22
N ARG A 4 18.15 0.96 3.54
CA ARG A 4 17.23 1.87 2.83
C ARG A 4 17.64 2.06 1.39
N GLU A 5 18.89 2.45 1.12
CA GLU A 5 19.36 2.70 -0.25
C GLU A 5 19.31 1.42 -1.10
N ALA A 6 19.49 0.25 -0.48
CA ALA A 6 19.39 -1.03 -1.16
C ALA A 6 17.95 -1.38 -1.57
N VAL A 7 16.93 -1.03 -0.77
CA VAL A 7 15.53 -1.41 -1.04
C VAL A 7 14.71 -0.32 -1.74
N GLN A 8 15.16 0.94 -1.74
CA GLN A 8 14.44 2.07 -2.30
C GLN A 8 13.99 1.85 -3.77
N PRO A 9 14.83 1.36 -4.69
CA PRO A 9 14.42 1.19 -6.09
C PRO A 9 13.31 0.16 -6.26
N ALA A 10 13.42 -0.97 -5.56
CA ALA A 10 12.43 -2.05 -5.60
C ALA A 10 11.11 -1.61 -4.97
N PHE A 11 11.17 -0.89 -3.84
CA PHE A 11 9.99 -0.33 -3.21
C PHE A 11 9.26 0.63 -4.16
N ASN A 12 9.98 1.57 -4.79
CA ASN A 12 9.40 2.53 -5.75
C ASN A 12 8.67 1.84 -6.91
N LEU A 13 9.25 0.74 -7.44
CA LEU A 13 8.65 -0.02 -8.53
C LEU A 13 7.34 -0.70 -8.09
N ILE A 14 7.35 -1.42 -6.97
CA ILE A 14 6.17 -2.13 -6.43
C ILE A 14 5.07 -1.12 -6.11
N TRP A 15 5.43 -0.09 -5.35
CA TRP A 15 4.56 1.02 -4.94
C TRP A 15 3.88 1.69 -6.14
N GLY A 16 4.66 2.17 -7.11
CA GLY A 16 4.13 2.86 -8.28
C GLY A 16 3.24 1.97 -9.14
N THR A 17 3.53 0.67 -9.20
CA THR A 17 2.73 -0.32 -9.94
C THR A 17 1.38 -0.56 -9.26
N VAL A 18 1.38 -0.73 -7.93
CA VAL A 18 0.16 -0.90 -7.13
C VAL A 18 -0.75 0.32 -7.26
N GLN A 19 -0.20 1.53 -7.12
CA GLN A 19 -0.99 2.75 -7.25
C GLN A 19 -1.70 2.82 -8.61
N LYS A 20 -0.97 2.57 -9.71
CA LYS A 20 -1.53 2.57 -11.06
C LYS A 20 -2.60 1.51 -11.26
N ASN A 21 -2.41 0.31 -10.70
CA ASN A 21 -3.41 -0.76 -10.79
C ASN A 21 -4.71 -0.41 -10.06
N VAL A 22 -4.61 0.18 -8.86
CA VAL A 22 -5.78 0.62 -8.10
C VAL A 22 -6.48 1.78 -8.83
N GLU A 23 -5.72 2.72 -9.38
CA GLU A 23 -6.25 3.86 -10.14
C GLU A 23 -6.98 3.42 -11.42
N ALA A 24 -6.42 2.44 -12.14
CA ALA A 24 -6.98 1.90 -13.38
C ALA A 24 -8.21 1.00 -13.17
N MET A 25 -8.39 0.41 -11.98
CA MET A 25 -9.55 -0.44 -11.69
C MET A 25 -10.84 0.40 -11.62
N PRO A 26 -11.88 0.14 -12.43
CA PRO A 26 -13.17 0.83 -12.29
C PRO A 26 -13.82 0.52 -10.93
N ASP A 27 -14.65 1.44 -10.43
CA ASP A 27 -15.28 1.29 -9.11
C ASP A 27 -16.17 0.04 -9.01
N GLU A 28 -16.83 -0.35 -10.09
CA GLU A 28 -17.62 -1.59 -10.14
C GLU A 28 -16.74 -2.85 -10.02
N GLY A 29 -15.49 -2.76 -10.48
CA GLY A 29 -14.51 -3.85 -10.45
C GLY A 29 -13.83 -4.01 -9.09
N PHE A 30 -14.09 -3.12 -8.14
CA PHE A 30 -13.42 -3.12 -6.84
C PHE A 30 -13.86 -4.30 -5.95
N GLU A 31 -15.10 -4.77 -6.11
CA GLU A 31 -15.60 -5.98 -5.47
C GLU A 31 -15.31 -7.26 -6.27
N PHE A 32 -14.59 -7.15 -7.39
CA PHE A 32 -14.27 -8.30 -8.21
C PHE A 32 -13.47 -9.33 -7.40
N LYS A 33 -13.95 -10.57 -7.45
CA LYS A 33 -13.30 -11.75 -6.89
C LYS A 33 -13.33 -12.86 -7.95
N PRO A 34 -12.16 -13.41 -8.34
CA PRO A 34 -12.10 -14.55 -9.25
C PRO A 34 -12.94 -15.73 -8.73
N GLN A 35 -13.80 -16.28 -9.59
CA GLN A 35 -14.58 -17.47 -9.26
C GLN A 35 -13.69 -18.72 -9.26
N GLY A 36 -13.99 -19.67 -8.37
CA GLY A 36 -13.25 -20.94 -8.29
C GLY A 36 -11.89 -20.85 -7.59
N LEU A 37 -11.51 -19.67 -7.06
CA LEU A 37 -10.29 -19.50 -6.28
C LEU A 37 -10.61 -18.93 -4.90
N GLU A 38 -9.97 -19.47 -3.85
CA GLU A 38 -10.00 -18.89 -2.50
C GLU A 38 -9.12 -17.64 -2.43
N THR A 39 -9.64 -16.55 -2.98
CA THR A 39 -8.95 -15.26 -3.04
C THR A 39 -9.76 -14.16 -2.37
N ARG A 40 -9.08 -13.08 -2.02
CA ARG A 40 -9.69 -11.83 -1.55
C ARG A 40 -10.22 -11.02 -2.73
N ALA A 41 -11.25 -10.22 -2.50
CA ALA A 41 -11.71 -9.25 -3.49
C ALA A 41 -10.62 -8.19 -3.77
N PHE A 42 -10.67 -7.56 -4.94
CA PHE A 42 -9.69 -6.54 -5.33
C PHE A 42 -9.58 -5.43 -4.28
N ARG A 43 -10.70 -4.96 -3.72
CA ARG A 43 -10.75 -3.98 -2.61
C ARG A 43 -9.88 -4.39 -1.44
N GLU A 44 -10.03 -5.63 -0.96
CA GLU A 44 -9.31 -6.13 0.21
C GLU A 44 -7.81 -6.24 -0.06
N ILE A 45 -7.43 -6.58 -1.29
CA ILE A 45 -6.03 -6.58 -1.73
C ILE A 45 -5.50 -5.14 -1.77
N ALA A 46 -6.25 -4.19 -2.34
CA ALA A 46 -5.86 -2.79 -2.44
C ALA A 46 -5.69 -2.15 -1.05
N VAL A 47 -6.60 -2.42 -0.10
CA VAL A 47 -6.47 -2.02 1.31
C VAL A 47 -5.21 -2.62 1.90
N HIS A 48 -5.00 -3.92 1.77
CA HIS A 48 -3.81 -4.56 2.31
C HIS A 48 -2.51 -3.94 1.78
N MET A 49 -2.46 -3.64 0.48
CA MET A 49 -1.29 -2.97 -0.10
C MET A 49 -1.12 -1.54 0.45
N ALA A 50 -2.20 -0.80 0.67
CA ALA A 50 -2.13 0.52 1.33
C ALA A 50 -1.51 0.43 2.72
N ASN A 51 -1.93 -0.57 3.51
CA ASN A 51 -1.37 -0.83 4.84
C ASN A 51 0.12 -1.12 4.76
N VAL A 52 0.53 -1.98 3.83
CA VAL A 52 1.93 -2.33 3.58
C VAL A 52 2.73 -1.09 3.24
N CYS A 53 2.24 -0.24 2.34
CA CYS A 53 2.94 0.97 1.92
C CYS A 53 3.13 1.98 3.05
N MET A 54 2.10 2.20 3.88
CA MET A 54 2.20 3.05 5.07
C MET A 54 3.15 2.44 6.10
N THR A 55 3.02 1.14 6.37
CA THR A 55 3.85 0.45 7.36
C THR A 55 5.32 0.43 6.93
N PHE A 56 5.65 0.03 5.70
CA PHE A 56 7.05 0.06 5.27
C PHE A 56 7.55 1.49 5.05
N GLY A 57 6.74 2.35 4.45
CA GLY A 57 7.18 3.70 4.11
C GLY A 57 7.54 4.54 5.32
N GLU A 58 6.81 4.39 6.42
CA GLU A 58 7.11 5.09 7.67
C GLU A 58 8.14 4.39 8.55
N ASN A 59 8.50 3.13 8.26
CA ASN A 59 9.31 2.30 9.18
C ASN A 59 10.60 1.72 8.58
N VAL A 60 10.83 1.81 7.27
CA VAL A 60 12.09 1.35 6.67
C VAL A 60 13.25 2.25 7.13
N GLY A 61 14.28 1.63 7.69
CA GLY A 61 15.43 2.34 8.27
C GLY A 61 15.25 2.74 9.73
N ARG A 62 14.07 2.54 10.31
CA ARG A 62 13.80 2.73 11.73
C ARG A 62 14.06 1.44 12.52
N SER A 63 14.55 1.58 13.75
CA SER A 63 14.74 0.45 14.68
C SER A 63 13.39 -0.16 15.06
N ALA A 64 13.41 -1.39 15.59
CA ALA A 64 12.17 -2.09 15.99
C ALA A 64 11.35 -1.32 17.05
N TRP A 65 11.98 -0.40 17.79
CA TRP A 65 11.38 0.40 18.86
C TRP A 65 10.74 1.71 18.39
N GLU A 66 10.91 2.09 17.12
CA GLU A 66 10.39 3.33 16.53
C GLU A 66 9.16 3.10 15.64
N ARG A 67 8.61 1.88 15.63
CA ARG A 67 7.51 1.49 14.75
C ARG A 67 6.15 1.85 15.34
N PHE A 68 5.43 2.80 14.73
CA PHE A 68 4.27 3.40 15.42
C PHE A 68 2.93 3.48 14.71
N ILE A 69 2.75 3.15 13.44
CA ILE A 69 1.44 3.41 12.81
C ILE A 69 0.89 2.18 12.09
N ALA A 70 -0.08 1.53 12.74
CA ALA A 70 -1.01 0.63 12.07
C ALA A 70 -1.95 1.45 11.20
N PHE A 71 -2.11 1.02 9.95
CA PHE A 71 -3.09 1.63 9.06
C PHE A 71 -4.51 1.31 9.54
N PRO A 72 -5.35 2.31 9.88
CA PRO A 72 -6.66 2.07 10.48
C PRO A 72 -7.59 1.40 9.45
N PRO A 73 -8.01 0.14 9.66
CA PRO A 73 -8.76 -0.63 8.67
C PRO A 73 -10.18 -0.10 8.45
N ASP A 74 -10.73 0.61 9.43
CA ASP A 74 -12.16 0.95 9.51
C ASP A 74 -12.57 2.12 8.60
N LYS A 75 -11.61 2.87 8.02
CA LYS A 75 -11.90 4.13 7.30
C LYS A 75 -11.92 4.01 5.79
N HIS A 76 -11.52 2.87 5.21
CA HIS A 76 -11.13 2.81 3.80
C HIS A 76 -11.76 1.64 3.04
N THR A 77 -13.09 1.63 2.98
CA THR A 77 -13.87 0.69 2.15
C THR A 77 -14.05 1.15 0.70
N GLN A 78 -13.63 2.38 0.38
CA GLN A 78 -13.82 3.01 -0.93
C GLN A 78 -12.47 3.32 -1.60
N LYS A 79 -12.45 3.34 -2.94
CA LYS A 79 -11.24 3.53 -3.77
C LYS A 79 -10.47 4.81 -3.45
N ALA A 80 -11.15 5.95 -3.33
CA ALA A 80 -10.50 7.24 -3.14
C ALA A 80 -9.67 7.32 -1.84
N PRO A 81 -10.19 6.93 -0.66
CA PRO A 81 -9.38 6.86 0.56
C PRO A 81 -8.20 5.89 0.47
N ILE A 82 -8.35 4.75 -0.19
CA ILE A 82 -7.26 3.77 -0.41
C ILE A 82 -6.15 4.39 -1.27
N LEU A 83 -6.51 5.09 -2.35
CA LEU A 83 -5.55 5.78 -3.21
C LEU A 83 -4.79 6.89 -2.46
N ALA A 84 -5.48 7.65 -1.61
CA ALA A 84 -4.85 8.69 -0.79
C ALA A 84 -3.81 8.09 0.18
N ALA A 85 -4.17 7.01 0.85
CA ALA A 85 -3.31 6.28 1.77
C ALA A 85 -2.07 5.68 1.10
N LEU A 86 -2.28 5.01 -0.03
CA LEU A 86 -1.22 4.55 -0.90
C LEU A 86 -0.26 5.75 -1.13
N ARG A 87 -0.76 6.85 -1.72
CA ARG A 87 0.07 8.02 -2.09
C ARG A 87 0.87 8.58 -0.92
N GLN A 88 0.24 8.66 0.25
CA GLN A 88 0.88 9.12 1.48
C GLN A 88 2.03 8.21 1.91
N GLY A 89 1.83 6.88 1.94
CA GLY A 89 2.85 5.94 2.38
C GLY A 89 4.08 5.93 1.48
N GLY A 90 3.86 5.99 0.16
CA GLY A 90 4.94 6.14 -0.81
C GLY A 90 5.72 7.44 -0.66
N ALA A 91 5.02 8.56 -0.46
CA ALA A 91 5.65 9.86 -0.23
C ALA A 91 6.45 9.91 1.07
N GLY A 92 5.93 9.33 2.16
CA GLY A 92 6.63 9.24 3.45
C GLY A 92 7.96 8.48 3.32
N PHE A 93 7.96 7.35 2.61
CA PHE A 93 9.17 6.60 2.31
C PHE A 93 10.20 7.39 1.49
N LEU A 94 9.76 8.25 0.58
CA LEU A 94 10.67 9.06 -0.24
C LEU A 94 11.23 10.25 0.53
N ALA A 95 10.50 10.75 1.53
CA ALA A 95 10.85 11.97 2.26
C ALA A 95 11.88 11.77 3.39
N GLY A 96 11.94 10.59 4.02
CA GLY A 96 12.88 10.33 5.13
C GLY A 96 12.27 9.53 6.26
#